data_AF-A0A8J8TCY5-F1
#
_entry.id   AF-A0A8J8TCY5-F1
#
_cell.length_a   1.000
_cell.length_b   1.000
_cell.length_c   1.000
_cell.angle_alpha   90.00
_cell.angle_beta   90.00
_cell.angle_gamma   90.00
#
_symmetry.space_group_name_H-M   'P 1'
#
loop_
_entity.id
_entity.type
_entity.pdbx_description
1 polymer ?
#
loop_
_entity_poly.entity_id
_entity_poly.type
_entity_poly.pdbx_seq_one_letter_code
_entity_poly.pdbx_strand_id
1 'polypeptide(L)'
;MPQHREGKRELALDLIEHLEADDLPLAAVIDRIETVTTSPALTREILDTADKRGLIDREEGRVRVRRGGAFVRFESQVVVRDGDFECRRCGAGLSTGHFIEFDAGELGPFGSECIKKVVGREE
;
A
#
# COMPACT_ATOMS: atom_id res chain seq x y z
N MET A 1 -5.03 22.72 -3.17
CA MET A 1 -5.08 21.56 -4.07
C MET A 1 -5.54 20.33 -3.28
N PRO A 2 -6.84 20.01 -3.27
CA PRO A 2 -7.41 18.87 -2.53
C PRO A 2 -7.18 17.50 -3.21
N GLN A 3 -6.68 17.47 -4.45
CA GLN A 3 -6.46 16.24 -5.23
C GLN A 3 -5.45 15.26 -4.60
N HIS A 4 -4.51 15.73 -3.76
CA HIS A 4 -3.54 14.86 -3.10
C HIS A 4 -4.12 14.03 -1.95
N ARG A 5 -5.16 14.49 -1.25
CA ARG A 5 -5.68 13.76 -0.08
C ARG A 5 -6.58 12.62 -0.53
N GLU A 6 -7.51 12.91 -1.44
CA GLU A 6 -8.45 11.92 -1.96
C GLU A 6 -7.71 10.87 -2.80
N GLY A 7 -6.77 11.29 -3.67
CA GLY A 7 -5.92 10.35 -4.41
C GLY A 7 -5.09 9.45 -3.50
N LYS A 8 -4.48 9.98 -2.42
CA LYS A 8 -3.77 9.16 -1.42
C LYS A 8 -4.69 8.20 -0.68
N ARG A 9 -5.92 8.62 -0.39
CA ARG A 9 -6.90 7.76 0.29
C ARG A 9 -7.26 6.58 -0.60
N GLU A 10 -7.67 6.83 -1.85
CA GLU A 10 -8.02 5.74 -2.77
C GLU A 10 -6.82 4.83 -3.05
N LEU A 11 -5.61 5.38 -3.25
CA LEU A 11 -4.39 4.60 -3.44
C LEU A 11 -4.10 3.67 -2.25
N ALA A 12 -4.32 4.14 -1.02
CA ALA A 12 -4.14 3.32 0.17
C ALA A 12 -5.24 2.27 0.34
N LEU A 13 -6.47 2.55 -0.11
CA LEU A 13 -7.57 1.58 -0.11
C LEU A 13 -7.31 0.47 -1.13
N ASP A 14 -6.85 0.82 -2.33
CA ASP A 14 -6.36 -0.13 -3.34
C ASP A 14 -5.26 -1.01 -2.73
N LEU A 15 -4.23 -0.40 -2.12
CA LEU A 15 -3.16 -1.15 -1.48
C LEU A 15 -3.68 -2.17 -0.46
N ILE A 16 -4.68 -1.80 0.34
CA ILE A 16 -5.29 -2.69 1.35
C ILE A 16 -6.08 -3.83 0.70
N GLU A 17 -6.88 -3.53 -0.33
CA GLU A 17 -7.70 -4.54 -1.04
C GLU A 17 -6.83 -5.65 -1.65
N HIS A 18 -5.62 -5.29 -2.09
CA HIS A 18 -4.72 -6.20 -2.78
C HIS A 18 -3.63 -6.83 -1.89
N LEU A 19 -3.71 -6.70 -0.57
CA LEU A 19 -2.77 -7.38 0.32
C LEU A 19 -2.93 -8.89 0.20
N GLU A 20 -1.82 -9.61 -0.06
CA GLU A 20 -1.84 -11.07 -0.18
C GLU A 20 -2.22 -11.75 1.15
N ALA A 21 -1.89 -11.15 2.29
CA ALA A 21 -2.17 -11.72 3.60
C ALA A 21 -3.62 -11.47 4.07
N ASP A 22 -4.36 -12.55 4.32
CA ASP A 22 -5.75 -12.50 4.78
C ASP A 22 -5.87 -11.98 6.22
N ASP A 23 -4.86 -12.17 7.07
CA ASP A 23 -4.84 -11.73 8.47
C ASP A 23 -3.49 -11.08 8.80
N LEU A 24 -3.53 -9.82 9.20
CA LEU A 24 -2.36 -9.03 9.52
C LEU A 24 -2.56 -8.27 10.83
N PRO A 25 -1.52 -8.06 11.64
CA PRO A 25 -1.63 -7.15 12.77
C PRO A 25 -1.89 -5.73 12.27
N LEU A 26 -2.71 -4.95 12.99
CA LEU A 26 -3.04 -3.57 12.62
C LEU A 26 -1.80 -2.72 12.35
N ALA A 27 -0.73 -2.92 13.14
CA ALA A 27 0.54 -2.26 12.94
C ALA A 27 1.15 -2.49 11.54
N ALA A 28 1.02 -3.70 10.99
CA ALA A 28 1.56 -4.02 9.66
C ALA A 28 0.71 -3.39 8.53
N VAL A 29 -0.59 -3.20 8.76
CA VAL A 29 -1.45 -2.45 7.83
C VAL A 29 -1.10 -0.96 7.90
N ILE A 30 -0.88 -0.42 9.10
CA ILE A 30 -0.46 0.97 9.29
C ILE A 30 0.88 1.24 8.60
N ASP A 31 1.90 0.39 8.78
CA ASP A 31 3.23 0.54 8.12
C ASP A 31 3.10 0.69 6.59
N ARG A 32 2.14 -0.04 6.01
CA ARG A 32 1.85 0.02 4.56
C ARG A 32 1.14 1.31 4.17
N ILE A 33 0.15 1.75 4.94
CA ILE A 33 -0.52 3.04 4.72
C ILE A 33 0.49 4.20 4.84
N GLU A 34 1.47 4.08 5.72
CA GLU A 34 2.52 5.09 5.91
C GLU A 34 3.42 5.28 4.68
N THR A 35 3.48 4.30 3.76
CA THR A 35 4.16 4.45 2.47
C THR A 35 3.45 5.42 1.51
N VAL A 36 2.14 5.60 1.71
CA VAL A 36 1.28 6.51 0.93
C VAL A 36 1.13 7.85 1.65
N THR A 37 0.97 7.81 2.97
CA THR A 37 0.71 8.98 3.80
C THR A 37 1.26 8.84 5.20
N THR A 38 2.08 9.81 5.62
CA THR A 38 2.54 9.99 7.00
C THR A 38 1.57 10.81 7.86
N SER A 39 0.41 11.19 7.33
CA SER A 39 -0.60 11.95 8.11
C SER A 39 -1.49 11.01 8.93
N PRO A 40 -1.48 11.10 10.28
CA PRO A 40 -2.28 10.21 11.14
C PRO A 40 -3.79 10.43 10.97
N ALA A 41 -4.21 11.63 10.57
CA ALA A 41 -5.62 11.90 10.25
C ALA A 41 -6.06 11.13 9.00
N LEU A 42 -5.21 11.09 7.96
CA LEU A 42 -5.51 10.36 6.73
C LEU A 42 -5.45 8.85 6.95
N THR A 43 -4.51 8.34 7.73
CA THR A 43 -4.42 6.91 8.08
C THR A 43 -5.70 6.42 8.76
N ARG A 44 -6.24 7.17 9.73
CA ARG A 44 -7.51 6.81 10.39
C ARG A 44 -8.69 6.85 9.43
N GLU A 45 -8.74 7.85 8.56
CA GLU A 45 -9.77 7.98 7.53
C GLU A 45 -9.74 6.81 6.55
N ILE A 46 -8.55 6.39 6.11
CA ILE A 46 -8.35 5.22 5.24
C ILE A 46 -8.87 3.96 5.93
N LEU A 47 -8.44 3.69 7.16
CA LEU A 47 -8.87 2.50 7.92
C LEU A 47 -10.39 2.48 8.15
N ASP A 48 -10.97 3.63 8.52
CA ASP A 48 -12.43 3.78 8.67
C ASP A 48 -13.17 3.56 7.34
N THR A 49 -12.60 4.01 6.23
CA THR A 49 -13.19 3.81 4.91
C THR A 49 -13.08 2.36 4.44
N ALA A 50 -11.93 1.72 4.65
CA ALA A 50 -11.71 0.32 4.31
C ALA A 50 -12.71 -0.58 5.05
N ASP A 51 -12.93 -0.31 6.33
CA ASP A 51 -13.89 -1.02 7.18
C ASP A 51 -15.34 -0.78 6.72
N LYS A 52 -15.72 0.47 6.46
CA LYS A 52 -17.04 0.84 5.92
C LYS A 52 -17.32 0.24 4.55
N ARG A 53 -16.31 0.10 3.70
CA ARG A 53 -16.40 -0.55 2.39
C ARG A 53 -16.38 -2.08 2.50
N GLY A 54 -16.13 -2.64 3.68
CA GLY A 54 -16.03 -4.08 3.90
C GLY A 54 -14.76 -4.70 3.34
N LEU A 55 -13.72 -3.90 3.08
CA LEU A 55 -12.40 -4.35 2.61
C LEU A 55 -11.60 -4.98 3.75
N ILE A 56 -11.81 -4.51 4.97
CA ILE A 56 -11.16 -5.04 6.17
C ILE A 56 -12.16 -5.29 7.28
N ASP A 57 -11.81 -6.23 8.15
CA ASP A 57 -12.52 -6.56 9.36
C ASP A 57 -11.53 -6.43 10.53
N ARG A 58 -11.86 -5.62 11.54
CA ARG A 58 -10.96 -5.27 12.65
C ARG A 58 -11.40 -6.00 13.91
N GLU A 59 -10.60 -6.97 14.34
CA GLU A 59 -10.89 -7.82 15.50
C GLU A 59 -9.65 -7.89 16.40
N GLU A 60 -9.78 -7.51 17.67
CA GLU A 60 -8.73 -7.63 18.71
C GLU A 60 -7.33 -7.11 18.33
N GLY A 61 -7.26 -6.03 17.55
CA GLY A 61 -5.99 -5.43 17.09
C GLY A 61 -5.38 -6.12 15.87
N ARG A 62 -6.09 -7.08 15.28
CA ARG A 62 -5.80 -7.69 13.98
C ARG A 62 -6.76 -7.14 12.93
N VAL A 63 -6.29 -7.15 11.70
CA VAL A 63 -7.01 -6.70 10.51
C VAL A 63 -7.09 -7.88 9.58
N ARG A 64 -8.31 -8.35 9.33
CA ARG A 64 -8.59 -9.38 8.34
C ARG A 64 -9.01 -8.71 7.04
N VAL A 65 -8.20 -8.87 6.00
CA VAL A 65 -8.49 -8.30 4.68
C VAL A 65 -9.51 -9.21 4.00
N ARG A 66 -10.67 -8.66 3.65
CA ARG A 66 -11.73 -9.38 2.95
C ARG A 66 -11.45 -9.24 1.46
N ARG A 67 -10.97 -10.32 0.83
CA ARG A 67 -10.76 -10.38 -0.62
C ARG A 67 -12.09 -10.26 -1.35
N GLY A 68 -12.46 -9.03 -1.70
CA GLY A 68 -13.69 -8.68 -2.41
C GLY A 68 -13.58 -8.89 -3.91
N GLY A 69 -13.34 -10.12 -4.38
CA GLY A 69 -13.65 -10.55 -5.75
C GLY A 69 -12.88 -9.94 -6.94
N ALA A 70 -12.16 -8.84 -6.79
CA ALA A 70 -11.34 -8.24 -7.85
C ALA A 70 -9.92 -8.84 -7.80
N PHE A 71 -9.76 -10.02 -8.39
CA PHE A 71 -8.44 -10.61 -8.64
C PHE A 71 -7.69 -9.75 -9.68
N VAL A 72 -7.06 -8.66 -9.26
CA VAL A 72 -6.07 -7.96 -10.07
C VAL A 72 -4.71 -8.53 -9.71
N ARG A 73 -4.06 -9.17 -10.67
CA ARG A 73 -2.73 -9.75 -10.50
C ARG A 73 -1.72 -8.63 -10.28
N PHE A 74 -1.33 -8.41 -9.03
CA PHE A 74 -0.31 -7.44 -8.60
C PHE A 74 1.00 -7.52 -9.39
N GLU A 75 1.32 -8.67 -9.98
CA GLU A 75 2.51 -8.86 -10.81
C GLU A 75 2.51 -8.10 -12.13
N SER A 76 1.36 -7.63 -12.63
CA SER A 76 1.28 -6.97 -13.94
C SER A 76 1.36 -5.43 -13.91
N GLN A 77 1.34 -4.81 -12.73
CA GLN A 77 1.31 -3.34 -12.58
C GLN A 77 2.61 -2.75 -11.99
N VAL A 78 3.66 -3.56 -11.83
CA VAL A 78 4.96 -3.07 -11.36
C VAL A 78 5.82 -2.64 -12.54
N VAL A 79 6.09 -1.33 -12.64
CA VAL A 79 7.02 -0.75 -13.60
C VAL A 79 8.40 -0.63 -12.94
N VAL A 80 9.41 -1.21 -13.59
CA VAL A 80 10.80 -1.15 -13.15
C VAL A 80 11.54 -0.13 -14.01
N ARG A 81 12.26 0.80 -13.38
CA ARG A 81 13.09 1.80 -14.05
C ARG A 81 14.48 1.81 -13.45
N ASP A 82 15.50 1.82 -14.31
CA ASP A 82 16.89 1.99 -13.90
C ASP A 82 17.26 3.48 -13.86
N GLY A 83 17.97 3.90 -12.81
CA GLY A 83 18.33 5.29 -12.54
C GLY A 83 18.67 5.52 -11.07
N ASP A 84 19.06 6.74 -10.70
CA ASP A 84 19.27 7.13 -9.31
C ASP A 84 17.91 7.45 -8.66
N PHE A 85 17.43 6.52 -7.83
CA PHE A 85 16.19 6.65 -7.08
C PHE A 85 16.45 6.54 -5.58
N GLU A 86 15.61 7.17 -4.76
CA GLU A 86 15.66 7.04 -3.30
C GLU A 86 14.44 6.25 -2.83
N CYS A 87 14.67 5.12 -2.14
CA CYS A 87 13.58 4.27 -1.67
C CYS A 87 12.66 5.06 -0.73
N ARG A 88 11.38 5.20 -1.08
CA ARG A 88 10.42 5.92 -0.23
C ARG A 88 10.25 5.30 1.17
N ARG A 89 10.53 4.00 1.31
CA ARG A 89 10.37 3.27 2.58
C ARG A 89 11.56 3.42 3.52
N CYS A 90 12.78 3.20 3.02
CA CYS A 90 13.98 3.15 3.86
C CYS A 90 14.98 4.29 3.59
N GLY A 91 14.75 5.11 2.56
CA GLY A 91 15.67 6.19 2.14
C GLY A 91 16.96 5.70 1.50
N ALA A 92 17.11 4.40 1.22
CA ALA A 92 18.32 3.90 0.56
C ALA A 92 18.38 4.37 -0.89
N GLY A 93 19.59 4.74 -1.35
CA GLY A 93 19.86 4.97 -2.76
C GLY A 93 19.76 3.67 -3.57
N LEU A 94 18.99 3.70 -4.64
CA LEU A 94 18.68 2.58 -5.51
C LEU A 94 19.13 2.94 -6.92
N SER A 95 19.83 2.02 -7.57
CA SER A 95 20.12 2.10 -9.00
C SER A 95 18.95 1.64 -9.88
N THR A 96 17.94 1.02 -9.26
CA THR A 96 16.72 0.53 -9.91
C THR A 96 15.51 0.80 -9.01
N GLY A 97 14.61 1.66 -9.47
CA GLY A 97 13.37 2.01 -8.81
C GLY A 97 12.20 1.16 -9.31
N HIS A 98 11.46 0.56 -8.37
CA HIS A 98 10.21 -0.14 -8.65
C HIS A 98 9.02 0.75 -8.32
N PHE A 99 8.09 0.85 -9.27
CA PHE A 99 6.89 1.67 -9.19
C PHE A 99 5.67 0.77 -9.36
N ILE A 100 4.67 0.94 -8.51
CA ILE A 100 3.40 0.21 -8.61
C ILE A 100 2.37 1.17 -9.21
N GLU A 101 1.85 0.87 -10.39
CA GLU A 101 0.77 1.64 -11.02
C GLU A 101 -0.58 1.17 -10.51
N PHE A 102 -1.27 2.03 -9.76
CA PHE A 102 -2.68 1.85 -9.39
C PHE A 102 -3.57 2.73 -10.27
N ASP A 103 -4.86 2.40 -10.34
CA ASP A 103 -5.87 3.25 -10.99
C ASP A 103 -5.93 4.66 -10.36
N ALA A 104 -5.67 4.74 -9.05
CA ALA A 104 -5.61 5.99 -8.30
C ALA A 104 -4.27 6.76 -8.43
N GLY A 105 -3.22 6.15 -9.00
CA GLY A 105 -1.91 6.78 -9.21
C GLY A 105 -0.72 5.84 -9.03
N GLU A 106 0.50 6.38 -9.20
CA GLU A 106 1.75 5.62 -9.07
C GLU A 106 2.31 5.65 -7.63
N LEU A 107 2.68 4.49 -7.10
CA LEU A 107 3.36 4.34 -5.81
C LEU A 107 4.81 3.87 -6.01
N GLY A 108 5.77 4.73 -5.72
CA GLY A 108 7.20 4.42 -5.80
C GLY A 108 8.08 5.66 -5.62
N PRO A 109 9.40 5.55 -5.77
CA PRO A 109 10.16 4.32 -6.05
C PRO A 109 10.44 3.46 -4.80
N PHE A 110 10.49 2.14 -4.99
CA PHE A 110 10.92 1.17 -3.99
C PHE A 110 12.07 0.29 -4.48
N GLY A 111 12.88 -0.19 -3.55
CA GLY A 111 13.92 -1.19 -3.84
C GLY A 111 13.34 -2.59 -3.96
N SER A 112 14.09 -3.50 -4.58
CA SER A 112 13.68 -4.88 -4.88
C SER A 112 13.23 -5.67 -3.65
N GLU A 113 13.86 -5.46 -2.49
CA GLU A 113 13.43 -6.05 -1.20
C GLU A 113 12.26 -5.27 -0.56
N CYS A 114 12.28 -3.94 -0.65
CA CYS A 114 11.27 -3.10 -0.02
C CYS A 114 9.89 -3.32 -0.65
N ILE A 115 9.83 -3.41 -1.99
CA ILE A 115 8.58 -3.66 -2.70
C ILE A 115 7.99 -5.00 -2.32
N LYS A 116 8.79 -6.08 -2.26
CA LYS A 116 8.33 -7.40 -1.81
C LYS A 116 7.71 -7.34 -0.43
N LYS A 117 8.33 -6.64 0.51
CA LYS A 117 7.77 -6.46 1.86
C LYS A 117 6.52 -5.58 1.89
N VAL A 118 6.40 -4.58 1.01
CA VAL A 118 5.19 -3.73 0.90
C VAL A 118 4.01 -4.56 0.38
N VAL A 119 4.22 -5.32 -0.70
CA VAL A 119 3.19 -6.16 -1.31
C VAL A 119 2.91 -7.45 -0.52
N GLY A 120 3.77 -7.81 0.43
CA GLY A 120 3.58 -8.93 1.34
C GLY A 120 4.17 -10.27 0.88
N ARG A 121 5.21 -10.24 0.02
CA ARG A 121 5.91 -11.44 -0.49
C ARG A 121 6.99 -12.01 0.44
N GLU A 122 7.39 -11.31 1.50
CA GLU A 122 8.40 -11.82 2.45
C GLU A 122 8.00 -11.47 3.90
N GLU A 123 7.91 -12.50 4.75
CA GLU A 123 7.64 -12.46 6.20
C GLU A 123 8.89 -12.09 7.01
#